data_AF-A0A072VJ37-F1
#
_entry.id   AF-A0A072VJ37-F1
#
_cell.length_a   1.000
_cell.length_b   1.000
_cell.length_c   1.000
_cell.angle_alpha   90.00
_cell.angle_beta   90.00
_cell.angle_gamma   90.00
#
_symmetry.space_group_name_H-M   'P 1'
#
loop_
_entity.id
_entity.type
_entity.pdbx_description
1 polymer ?
#
loop_
_entity_poly.entity_id
_entity_poly.type
_entity_poly.pdbx_seq_one_letter_code
_entity_poly.pdbx_strand_id
1 'polypeptide(L)'
;MDASTFETLTPSRFITFTLPNPNPTSSHSNSLIRVAVLDSPLNSSSPPHVASMLVPEGRESDWIFSTQSGHLQLLFSSPHPISRFILIGLNPHSSKHIYHRPFNSSLLHQQFHIWSKPLLLALSPKSFFSNGALPDIPILSYEDNLISSLVINQCLSSHVGQMLVEDVEIETQNDSREFRRRLRFKRMPNLIQTEVLIVPETDSGLNNVCIGDTKFIPDLQVLVHPYLGPMVASLSLISDYIDGRIRNGFRPKALCLGVGGGALLTFLAIQLGFEVVGVDSDNEVLKVAKNYFGLEDSEFIRIIVADAVKYMKKLADRGKQCSKSSFNDSEPDGFGHMVNGEEVTRHKFDAVMVDLDSSDIRDGISSPPLEFVRKQVLLAAKLVLSEFGILAINVISPSQSFYDNILNLFQKFFHDLYKIDVGNGENFILIATVSPQVFSVGDCSNPFLLRLKSVIPETYINSIRKI
;
A
#
# COMPACT_ATOMS: atom_id res chain seq x y z
N MET A 1 3.23 -9.45 -38.25
CA MET A 1 4.09 -10.37 -37.48
C MET A 1 4.38 -11.57 -38.36
N ASP A 2 5.57 -12.15 -38.28
CA ASP A 2 5.89 -13.39 -39.01
C ASP A 2 5.10 -14.56 -38.41
N ALA A 3 4.54 -15.43 -39.26
CA ALA A 3 3.74 -16.58 -38.83
C ALA A 3 4.55 -17.56 -37.97
N SER A 4 5.87 -17.60 -38.15
CA SER A 4 6.77 -18.48 -37.40
C SER A 4 7.00 -18.04 -35.95
N THR A 5 6.63 -16.80 -35.59
CA THR A 5 6.98 -16.16 -34.31
C THR A 5 6.62 -17.03 -33.10
N PHE A 6 5.44 -17.66 -33.12
CA PHE A 6 4.92 -18.43 -31.98
C PHE A 6 5.20 -19.94 -32.08
N GLU A 7 5.88 -20.41 -33.13
CA GLU A 7 6.08 -21.86 -33.33
C GLU A 7 7.00 -22.51 -32.30
N THR A 8 7.90 -21.73 -31.68
CA THR A 8 8.84 -22.18 -30.65
C THR A 8 8.60 -21.46 -29.33
N LEU A 9 9.06 -22.06 -28.22
CA LEU A 9 9.15 -21.39 -26.93
C LEU A 9 10.50 -20.66 -26.83
N THR A 10 10.49 -19.44 -26.28
CA THR A 10 11.73 -18.73 -25.92
C THR A 10 11.62 -18.22 -24.49
N PRO A 11 12.55 -18.58 -23.60
CA PRO A 11 12.49 -18.15 -22.20
C PRO A 11 12.27 -16.65 -22.05
N SER A 12 11.32 -16.27 -21.20
CA SER A 12 10.97 -14.88 -20.90
C SER A 12 10.45 -14.05 -22.09
N ARG A 13 10.10 -14.68 -23.23
CA ARG A 13 9.48 -13.96 -24.34
C ARG A 13 8.17 -13.33 -23.88
N PHE A 14 8.02 -12.05 -24.17
CA PHE A 14 6.80 -11.29 -23.93
C PHE A 14 6.43 -10.50 -25.18
N ILE A 15 5.33 -10.89 -25.84
CA ILE A 15 4.85 -10.23 -27.06
C ILE A 15 3.42 -9.77 -26.83
N THR A 16 3.12 -8.52 -27.16
CA THR A 16 1.77 -7.97 -27.11
C THR A 16 1.37 -7.41 -28.47
N PHE A 17 0.11 -7.57 -28.84
CA PHE A 17 -0.45 -7.03 -30.08
C PHE A 17 -1.96 -6.88 -29.96
N THR A 18 -2.54 -6.12 -30.89
CA THR A 18 -4.00 -5.90 -30.96
C THR A 18 -4.58 -6.49 -32.24
N LEU A 19 -5.84 -6.90 -32.17
CA LEU A 19 -6.60 -7.38 -33.32
C LEU A 19 -8.08 -7.01 -33.19
N PRO A 20 -8.84 -6.88 -34.30
CA PRO A 20 -10.27 -6.60 -34.25
C PRO A 20 -11.00 -7.65 -33.43
N ASN A 21 -11.89 -7.23 -32.54
CA ASN A 21 -12.64 -8.13 -31.68
C ASN A 21 -13.47 -9.12 -32.53
N PRO A 22 -13.13 -10.43 -32.52
CA PRO A 22 -13.81 -11.41 -33.36
C PRO A 22 -15.14 -11.86 -32.75
N ASN A 23 -15.51 -11.40 -31.54
CA ASN A 23 -16.75 -11.78 -30.88
C ASN A 23 -17.95 -10.98 -31.44
N PRO A 24 -18.84 -11.61 -32.23
CA PRO A 24 -19.95 -10.93 -32.90
C PRO A 24 -21.08 -10.52 -31.93
N THR A 25 -21.13 -11.09 -30.72
CA THR A 25 -22.17 -10.79 -29.72
C THR A 25 -21.75 -9.74 -28.71
N SER A 26 -20.52 -9.22 -28.77
CA SER A 26 -20.08 -8.19 -27.83
C SER A 26 -20.74 -6.86 -28.15
N SER A 27 -21.14 -6.13 -27.09
CA SER A 27 -21.50 -4.71 -27.14
C SER A 27 -20.39 -3.82 -27.72
N HIS A 28 -19.19 -4.38 -27.86
CA HIS A 28 -17.96 -3.75 -28.34
C HIS A 28 -17.48 -4.34 -29.66
N SER A 29 -18.37 -4.70 -30.60
CA SER A 29 -17.99 -5.36 -31.87
C SER A 29 -17.01 -4.56 -32.75
N ASN A 30 -16.85 -3.25 -32.50
CA ASN A 30 -15.86 -2.38 -33.14
C ASN A 30 -14.58 -2.15 -32.30
N SER A 31 -14.43 -2.78 -31.13
CA SER A 31 -13.24 -2.64 -30.30
C SER A 31 -12.09 -3.52 -30.78
N LEU A 32 -10.88 -3.17 -30.37
CA LEU A 32 -9.72 -4.03 -30.51
C LEU A 32 -9.59 -4.88 -29.25
N ILE A 33 -9.21 -6.15 -29.39
CA ILE A 33 -8.71 -6.94 -28.27
C ILE A 33 -7.18 -6.82 -28.22
N ARG A 34 -6.63 -6.82 -27.01
CA ARG A 34 -5.20 -6.97 -26.75
C ARG A 34 -4.91 -8.44 -26.43
N VAL A 35 -3.90 -8.99 -27.10
CA VAL A 35 -3.36 -10.31 -26.84
C VAL A 35 -1.94 -10.16 -26.32
N ALA A 36 -1.64 -10.82 -25.20
CA ALA A 36 -0.30 -10.95 -24.65
C ALA A 36 0.10 -12.42 -24.61
N VAL A 37 1.27 -12.73 -25.16
CA VAL A 37 1.87 -14.07 -25.14
C VAL A 37 3.14 -14.01 -24.31
N LEU A 38 3.16 -14.79 -23.23
CA LEU A 38 4.26 -14.90 -22.29
C LEU A 38 4.78 -16.34 -22.27
N ASP A 39 6.05 -16.53 -22.59
CA ASP A 39 6.74 -17.81 -22.40
C ASP A 39 7.43 -17.81 -21.04
N SER A 40 7.32 -18.94 -20.34
CA SER A 40 7.91 -19.11 -19.00
C SER A 40 9.44 -18.92 -19.04
N PRO A 41 10.03 -18.26 -18.02
CA PRO A 41 11.48 -18.23 -17.85
C PRO A 41 12.06 -19.59 -17.41
N LEU A 42 11.20 -20.49 -16.89
CA LEU A 42 11.60 -21.82 -16.44
C LEU A 42 11.63 -22.80 -17.61
N ASN A 43 12.43 -23.87 -17.48
CA ASN A 43 12.49 -24.92 -18.48
C ASN A 43 11.11 -25.53 -18.72
N SER A 44 10.71 -25.63 -19.99
CA SER A 44 9.42 -26.20 -20.38
C SER A 44 9.42 -27.73 -20.24
N SER A 45 8.31 -28.27 -19.74
CA SER A 45 8.01 -29.70 -19.84
C SER A 45 7.77 -30.11 -21.31
N SER A 46 7.93 -31.40 -21.60
CA SER A 46 7.60 -31.99 -22.90
C SER A 46 6.52 -33.05 -22.71
N PRO A 47 5.30 -32.87 -23.27
CA PRO A 47 4.87 -31.74 -24.11
C PRO A 47 4.71 -30.43 -23.29
N PRO A 48 4.80 -29.26 -23.94
CA PRO A 48 4.64 -27.98 -23.26
C PRO A 48 3.20 -27.80 -22.76
N HIS A 49 3.04 -27.11 -21.64
CA HIS A 49 1.73 -26.76 -21.10
C HIS A 49 1.37 -25.33 -21.54
N VAL A 50 0.27 -25.18 -22.28
CA VAL A 50 -0.25 -23.87 -22.71
C VAL A 50 -1.52 -23.57 -21.92
N ALA A 51 -1.65 -22.36 -21.42
CA ALA A 51 -2.87 -21.91 -20.75
C ALA A 51 -3.28 -20.52 -21.26
N SER A 52 -4.56 -20.23 -21.18
CA SER A 52 -5.11 -18.92 -21.57
C SER A 52 -5.95 -18.31 -20.45
N MET A 53 -6.17 -17.00 -20.50
CA MET A 53 -7.07 -16.30 -19.60
C MET A 53 -7.74 -15.14 -20.33
N LEU A 54 -9.05 -14.98 -20.09
CA LEU A 54 -9.78 -13.78 -20.47
C LEU A 54 -9.67 -12.77 -19.33
N VAL A 55 -9.20 -11.56 -19.62
CA VAL A 55 -9.19 -10.46 -18.65
C VAL A 55 -10.64 -10.06 -18.34
N PRO A 56 -11.02 -9.90 -17.06
CA PRO A 56 -12.33 -9.37 -16.72
C PRO A 56 -12.55 -7.99 -17.36
N GLU A 57 -13.69 -7.81 -18.02
CA GLU A 57 -14.04 -6.56 -18.67
C GLU A 57 -14.01 -5.40 -17.67
N GLY A 58 -13.33 -4.31 -18.00
CA GLY A 58 -13.14 -3.15 -17.13
C GLY A 58 -11.87 -3.19 -16.28
N ARG A 59 -11.17 -4.34 -16.23
CA ARG A 59 -9.91 -4.52 -15.47
C ARG A 59 -8.67 -4.58 -16.37
N GLU A 60 -8.79 -4.27 -17.66
CA GLU A 60 -7.69 -4.39 -18.63
C GLU A 60 -6.53 -3.42 -18.36
N SER A 61 -6.77 -2.40 -17.55
CA SER A 61 -5.77 -1.45 -17.06
C SER A 61 -5.14 -1.84 -15.73
N ASP A 62 -5.65 -2.85 -15.01
CA ASP A 62 -5.05 -3.31 -13.78
C ASP A 62 -3.64 -3.84 -14.05
N TRP A 63 -2.72 -3.62 -13.12
CA TRP A 63 -1.32 -4.02 -13.30
C TRP A 63 -1.16 -5.50 -13.62
N ILE A 64 -1.91 -6.35 -12.91
CA ILE A 64 -1.86 -7.81 -13.04
C ILE A 64 -2.21 -8.26 -14.48
N PHE A 65 -3.03 -7.49 -15.20
CA PHE A 65 -3.48 -7.80 -16.55
C PHE A 65 -2.83 -6.95 -17.66
N SER A 66 -2.13 -5.87 -17.32
CA SER A 66 -1.59 -4.91 -18.29
C SER A 66 -0.06 -4.91 -18.43
N THR A 67 0.66 -5.57 -17.52
CA THR A 67 2.13 -5.53 -17.49
C THR A 67 2.75 -6.93 -17.58
N GLN A 68 3.98 -6.99 -18.08
CA GLN A 68 4.75 -8.24 -18.13
C GLN A 68 4.94 -8.86 -16.74
N SER A 69 5.25 -8.04 -15.72
CA SER A 69 5.44 -8.51 -14.35
C SER A 69 4.14 -9.06 -13.73
N GLY A 70 3.00 -8.43 -14.03
CA GLY A 70 1.69 -8.96 -13.64
C GLY A 70 1.40 -10.31 -14.29
N HIS A 71 1.71 -10.46 -15.58
CA HIS A 71 1.53 -11.72 -16.29
C HIS A 71 2.45 -12.82 -15.79
N LEU A 72 3.68 -12.49 -15.39
CA LEU A 72 4.58 -13.42 -14.71
C LEU A 72 4.00 -13.87 -13.38
N GLN A 73 3.40 -12.97 -12.59
CA GLN A 73 2.72 -13.35 -11.35
C GLN A 73 1.57 -14.30 -11.62
N LEU A 74 0.70 -14.02 -12.60
CA LEU A 74 -0.37 -14.95 -13.01
C LEU A 74 0.17 -16.32 -13.44
N LEU A 75 1.25 -16.35 -14.22
CA LEU A 75 1.90 -17.58 -14.66
C LEU A 75 2.42 -18.40 -13.48
N PHE A 76 3.04 -17.77 -12.48
CA PHE A 76 3.60 -18.44 -11.31
C PHE A 76 2.59 -18.78 -10.22
N SER A 77 1.44 -18.10 -10.18
CA SER A 77 0.33 -18.44 -9.26
C SER A 77 -0.45 -19.68 -9.68
N SER A 78 -0.22 -20.19 -10.90
CA SER A 78 -0.85 -21.42 -11.37
C SER A 78 -0.37 -22.65 -10.59
N PRO A 79 -1.27 -23.58 -10.20
CA PRO A 79 -0.88 -24.82 -9.51
C PRO A 79 -0.03 -25.75 -10.38
N HIS A 80 -0.12 -25.62 -11.70
CA HIS A 80 0.66 -26.41 -12.66
C HIS A 80 1.62 -25.49 -13.44
N PRO A 81 2.88 -25.91 -13.69
CA PRO A 81 3.82 -25.13 -14.48
C PRO A 81 3.31 -24.88 -15.90
N ILE A 82 3.14 -23.61 -16.25
CA ILE A 82 2.74 -23.18 -17.59
C ILE A 82 3.99 -22.87 -18.40
N SER A 83 4.10 -23.42 -19.61
CA SER A 83 5.19 -23.13 -20.56
C SER A 83 4.91 -21.88 -21.39
N ARG A 84 3.65 -21.68 -21.79
CA ARG A 84 3.16 -20.46 -22.47
C ARG A 84 1.82 -20.03 -21.90
N PHE A 85 1.74 -18.77 -21.49
CA PHE A 85 0.53 -18.13 -21.02
C PHE A 85 0.03 -17.12 -22.05
N ILE A 86 -1.25 -17.20 -22.43
CA ILE A 86 -1.89 -16.31 -23.40
C ILE A 86 -3.00 -15.54 -22.70
N LEU A 87 -2.81 -14.24 -22.51
CA LEU A 87 -3.80 -13.36 -21.92
C LEU A 87 -4.52 -12.57 -23.02
N ILE A 88 -5.86 -12.56 -22.98
CA ILE A 88 -6.70 -11.84 -23.94
C ILE A 88 -7.63 -10.90 -23.17
N GLY A 89 -7.71 -9.64 -23.56
CA GLY A 89 -8.66 -8.68 -22.99
C GLY A 89 -9.02 -7.60 -24.01
N LEU A 90 -9.95 -6.71 -23.67
CA LEU A 90 -10.17 -5.53 -24.51
C LEU A 90 -8.92 -4.65 -24.52
N ASN A 91 -8.71 -3.93 -25.62
CA ASN A 91 -7.71 -2.88 -25.63
C ASN A 91 -8.18 -1.78 -24.68
N PRO A 92 -7.35 -1.34 -23.71
CA PRO A 92 -7.79 -0.35 -22.73
C PRO A 92 -8.27 0.94 -23.41
N HIS A 93 -9.52 1.32 -23.15
CA HIS A 93 -10.07 2.62 -23.52
C HIS A 93 -10.18 3.49 -22.28
N SER A 94 -9.97 4.80 -22.44
CA SER A 94 -10.00 5.78 -21.35
C SER A 94 -11.44 6.18 -20.96
N SER A 95 -12.33 5.22 -20.74
CA SER A 95 -13.70 5.51 -20.30
C SER A 95 -13.85 5.21 -18.82
N LYS A 96 -14.55 6.12 -18.12
CA LYS A 96 -14.96 5.96 -16.73
C LYS A 96 -16.11 4.96 -16.70
N HIS A 97 -15.81 3.69 -16.55
CA HIS A 97 -16.81 2.66 -16.31
C HIS A 97 -16.65 2.12 -14.89
N ILE A 98 -17.79 1.89 -14.25
CA ILE A 98 -17.83 1.12 -13.02
C ILE A 98 -17.60 -0.33 -13.42
N TYR A 99 -16.59 -0.95 -12.85
CA TYR A 99 -16.40 -2.39 -12.95
C TYR A 99 -17.37 -3.08 -12.00
N HIS A 100 -18.04 -4.13 -12.48
CA HIS A 100 -18.77 -5.07 -11.64
C HIS A 100 -18.32 -6.49 -11.98
N ARG A 101 -18.02 -7.27 -10.95
CA ARG A 101 -17.75 -8.70 -11.09
C ARG A 101 -18.97 -9.37 -11.74
N PRO A 102 -18.79 -10.12 -12.83
CA PRO A 102 -19.90 -10.76 -13.52
C PRO A 102 -20.53 -11.88 -12.67
N PHE A 103 -21.85 -11.87 -12.51
CA PHE A 103 -22.61 -12.89 -11.77
C PHE A 103 -22.58 -14.28 -12.43
N ASN A 104 -22.38 -14.37 -13.75
CA ASN A 104 -22.42 -15.64 -14.49
C ASN A 104 -21.15 -15.83 -15.34
N SER A 105 -20.03 -16.11 -14.67
CA SER A 105 -18.75 -16.40 -15.31
C SER A 105 -18.83 -17.58 -16.29
N SER A 106 -19.64 -18.59 -16.01
CA SER A 106 -19.72 -19.82 -16.81
C SER A 106 -20.08 -19.59 -18.29
N LEU A 107 -21.09 -18.76 -18.58
CA LEU A 107 -21.52 -18.46 -19.95
C LEU A 107 -20.47 -17.62 -20.70
N LEU A 108 -19.84 -16.66 -20.02
CA LEU A 108 -18.77 -15.84 -20.60
C LEU A 108 -17.56 -16.71 -20.96
N HIS A 109 -17.18 -17.64 -20.09
CA HIS A 109 -16.11 -18.60 -20.36
C HIS A 109 -16.44 -19.53 -21.54
N GLN A 110 -17.68 -20.01 -21.65
CA GLN A 110 -18.11 -20.84 -22.79
C GLN A 110 -18.03 -20.08 -24.12
N GLN A 111 -18.54 -18.84 -24.16
CA GLN A 111 -18.47 -18.01 -25.36
C GLN A 111 -17.01 -17.72 -25.74
N PHE A 112 -16.20 -17.32 -24.74
CA PHE A 112 -14.78 -17.10 -24.91
C PHE A 112 -14.06 -18.31 -25.49
N HIS A 113 -14.29 -19.50 -24.92
CA HIS A 113 -13.70 -20.74 -25.40
C HIS A 113 -14.01 -21.00 -26.88
N ILE A 114 -15.26 -20.77 -27.31
CA ILE A 114 -15.68 -21.05 -28.70
C ILE A 114 -14.96 -20.13 -29.70
N TRP A 115 -14.99 -18.82 -29.49
CA TRP A 115 -14.42 -17.89 -30.49
C TRP A 115 -12.90 -17.78 -30.41
N SER A 116 -12.30 -17.95 -29.22
CA SER A 116 -10.84 -17.79 -29.04
C SER A 116 -10.04 -19.00 -29.47
N LYS A 117 -10.65 -20.19 -29.55
CA LYS A 117 -9.96 -21.46 -29.84
C LYS A 117 -9.05 -21.41 -31.08
N PRO A 118 -9.48 -20.91 -32.26
CA PRO A 118 -8.59 -20.83 -33.42
C PRO A 118 -7.35 -19.94 -33.17
N LEU A 119 -7.53 -18.83 -32.47
CA LEU A 119 -6.45 -17.92 -32.11
C LEU A 119 -5.49 -18.57 -31.10
N LEU A 120 -6.00 -19.21 -30.05
CA LEU A 120 -5.18 -19.87 -29.04
C LEU A 120 -4.33 -21.00 -29.66
N LEU A 121 -4.90 -21.76 -30.58
CA LEU A 121 -4.18 -22.80 -31.32
C LEU A 121 -3.09 -22.21 -32.23
N ALA A 122 -3.37 -21.10 -32.92
CA ALA A 122 -2.38 -20.41 -33.76
C ALA A 122 -1.21 -19.81 -32.95
N LEU A 123 -1.45 -19.47 -31.67
CA LEU A 123 -0.43 -18.94 -30.75
C LEU A 123 0.29 -20.04 -29.95
N SER A 124 -0.07 -21.29 -30.12
CA SER A 124 0.55 -22.43 -29.43
C SER A 124 1.82 -22.89 -30.14
N PRO A 125 2.85 -23.37 -29.41
CA PRO A 125 4.09 -23.85 -30.03
C PRO A 125 3.84 -25.14 -30.81
N LYS A 126 4.63 -25.40 -31.86
CA LYS A 126 4.50 -26.61 -32.70
C LYS A 126 4.62 -27.91 -31.89
N SER A 127 5.48 -27.92 -30.87
CA SER A 127 5.66 -29.06 -29.97
C SER A 127 4.42 -29.39 -29.13
N PHE A 128 3.43 -28.49 -29.04
CA PHE A 128 2.14 -28.74 -28.40
C PHE A 128 1.28 -29.75 -29.16
N PHE A 129 1.52 -29.92 -30.46
CA PHE A 129 0.74 -30.78 -31.36
C PHE A 129 1.38 -32.16 -31.61
N SER A 130 2.37 -32.56 -30.81
CA SER A 130 3.21 -33.75 -31.05
C SER A 130 2.44 -35.08 -31.07
N ASN A 131 1.24 -35.13 -30.51
CA ASN A 131 0.50 -36.38 -30.26
C ASN A 131 -0.61 -36.65 -31.30
N GLY A 132 -0.71 -35.86 -32.38
CA GLY A 132 -1.69 -36.04 -33.47
C GLY A 132 -3.15 -35.72 -33.11
N ALA A 133 -3.47 -35.53 -31.83
CA ALA A 133 -4.74 -34.99 -31.35
C ALA A 133 -4.67 -33.46 -31.21
N LEU A 134 -5.81 -32.79 -31.37
CA LEU A 134 -5.94 -31.37 -31.06
C LEU A 134 -5.85 -31.18 -29.53
N PRO A 135 -4.81 -30.53 -29.02
CA PRO A 135 -4.63 -30.33 -27.59
C PRO A 135 -5.67 -29.36 -27.04
N ASP A 136 -6.09 -29.58 -25.80
CA ASP A 136 -6.98 -28.67 -25.08
C ASP A 136 -6.17 -27.59 -24.36
N ILE A 137 -6.66 -26.35 -24.39
CA ILE A 137 -6.00 -25.20 -23.78
C ILE A 137 -6.86 -24.75 -22.60
N PRO A 138 -6.45 -25.04 -21.34
CA PRO A 138 -7.21 -24.59 -20.18
C PRO A 138 -7.38 -23.07 -20.17
N ILE A 139 -8.59 -22.63 -19.85
CA ILE A 139 -8.93 -21.23 -19.62
C ILE A 139 -8.94 -21.01 -18.11
N LEU A 140 -7.96 -20.27 -17.62
CA LEU A 140 -7.82 -19.90 -16.22
C LEU A 140 -8.75 -18.72 -15.90
N SER A 141 -9.31 -18.72 -14.69
CA SER A 141 -9.97 -17.56 -14.08
C SER A 141 -9.02 -16.89 -13.09
N TYR A 142 -9.21 -15.59 -12.89
CA TYR A 142 -8.59 -14.85 -11.80
C TYR A 142 -9.68 -14.49 -10.80
N GLU A 143 -9.54 -14.99 -9.58
CA GLU A 143 -10.46 -14.73 -8.48
C GLU A 143 -9.74 -13.92 -7.41
N ASP A 144 -10.27 -12.73 -7.15
CA ASP A 144 -9.89 -11.91 -6.01
C ASP A 144 -11.14 -11.56 -5.21
N ASN A 145 -11.01 -10.67 -4.22
CA ASN A 145 -12.14 -10.23 -3.41
C ASN A 145 -12.84 -8.98 -3.95
N LEU A 146 -12.50 -8.49 -5.15
CA LEU A 146 -13.10 -7.29 -5.72
C LEU A 146 -14.48 -7.57 -6.34
N ILE A 147 -15.52 -6.97 -5.79
CA ILE A 147 -16.90 -7.05 -6.31
C ILE A 147 -17.15 -5.95 -7.32
N SER A 148 -16.82 -4.70 -6.99
CA SER A 148 -16.98 -3.56 -7.91
C SER A 148 -15.90 -2.50 -7.68
N SER A 149 -15.63 -1.67 -8.69
CA SER A 149 -14.72 -0.52 -8.56
C SER A 149 -15.12 0.66 -9.42
N LEU A 150 -14.84 1.87 -8.92
CA LEU A 150 -15.07 3.13 -9.62
C LEU A 150 -13.90 4.09 -9.37
N VAL A 151 -13.25 4.53 -10.46
CA VAL A 151 -12.27 5.61 -10.40
C VAL A 151 -12.99 6.94 -10.20
N ILE A 152 -12.96 7.49 -8.99
CA ILE A 152 -13.61 8.76 -8.66
C ILE A 152 -12.73 9.97 -8.99
N ASN A 153 -11.40 9.80 -9.00
CA ASN A 153 -10.49 10.87 -9.38
C ASN A 153 -9.19 10.34 -10.00
N GLN A 154 -8.63 11.13 -10.92
CA GLN A 154 -7.33 10.91 -11.54
C GLN A 154 -6.57 12.22 -11.55
N CYS A 155 -5.36 12.22 -11.02
CA CYS A 155 -4.52 13.42 -10.95
C CYS A 155 -3.06 13.10 -11.25
N LEU A 156 -2.26 14.14 -11.48
CA LEU A 156 -0.85 14.03 -11.85
C LEU A 156 -0.02 14.83 -10.84
N SER A 157 1.05 14.21 -10.36
CA SER A 157 2.10 14.83 -9.59
C SER A 157 3.42 14.79 -10.35
N SER A 158 4.25 15.81 -10.17
CA SER A 158 5.64 15.81 -10.63
C SER A 158 6.54 14.84 -9.87
N HIS A 159 6.19 14.43 -8.64
CA HIS A 159 6.99 13.55 -7.80
C HIS A 159 6.57 12.08 -7.91
N VAL A 160 5.27 11.79 -7.74
CA VAL A 160 4.75 10.42 -7.74
C VAL A 160 4.12 9.99 -9.07
N GLY A 161 4.04 10.89 -10.05
CA GLY A 161 3.41 10.65 -11.35
C GLY A 161 1.88 10.64 -11.25
N GLN A 162 1.25 9.82 -12.10
CA GLN A 162 -0.21 9.73 -12.12
C GLN A 162 -0.73 8.97 -10.88
N MET A 163 -1.73 9.56 -10.23
CA MET A 163 -2.45 8.98 -9.09
C MET A 163 -3.89 8.65 -9.46
N LEU A 164 -4.42 7.57 -8.91
CA LEU A 164 -5.82 7.15 -9.01
C LEU A 164 -6.43 7.10 -7.62
N VAL A 165 -7.65 7.64 -7.49
CA VAL A 165 -8.50 7.48 -6.33
C VAL A 165 -9.70 6.65 -6.76
N GLU A 166 -9.91 5.54 -6.08
CA GLU A 166 -10.90 4.53 -6.47
C GLU A 166 -11.74 4.14 -5.25
N ASP A 167 -13.05 4.13 -5.42
CA ASP A 167 -13.95 3.46 -4.48
C ASP A 167 -14.07 2.01 -4.95
N VAL A 168 -13.92 1.07 -4.01
CA VAL A 168 -14.00 -0.37 -4.26
C VAL A 168 -14.92 -1.04 -3.28
N GLU A 169 -15.63 -2.05 -3.77
CA GLU A 169 -16.47 -2.91 -2.99
C GLU A 169 -15.80 -4.26 -2.97
N ILE A 170 -15.59 -4.79 -1.78
CA ILE A 170 -14.88 -6.05 -1.59
C ILE A 170 -15.70 -7.02 -0.75
N GLU A 171 -15.47 -8.30 -1.03
CA GLU A 171 -15.93 -9.42 -0.23
C GLU A 171 -14.92 -9.66 0.90
N THR A 172 -15.42 -9.72 2.14
CA THR A 172 -14.60 -10.07 3.29
C THR A 172 -14.57 -11.58 3.49
N GLN A 173 -13.70 -12.06 4.39
CA GLN A 173 -13.62 -13.49 4.72
C GLN A 173 -14.91 -14.08 5.31
N ASN A 174 -15.83 -13.25 5.78
CA ASN A 174 -17.12 -13.66 6.35
C ASN A 174 -18.27 -13.52 5.34
N ASP A 175 -17.96 -13.43 4.04
CA ASP A 175 -18.92 -13.17 2.94
C ASP A 175 -19.72 -11.87 3.13
N SER A 176 -19.21 -10.93 3.94
CA SER A 176 -19.79 -9.60 4.08
C SER A 176 -19.21 -8.64 3.05
N ARG A 177 -19.99 -7.63 2.67
CA ARG A 177 -19.53 -6.56 1.78
C ARG A 177 -18.88 -5.46 2.61
N GLU A 178 -17.74 -4.96 2.14
CA GLU A 178 -17.08 -3.79 2.70
C GLU A 178 -16.71 -2.81 1.58
N PHE A 179 -16.85 -1.52 1.85
CA PHE A 179 -16.51 -0.47 0.89
C PHE A 179 -15.22 0.21 1.34
N ARG A 180 -14.28 0.35 0.43
CA ARG A 180 -13.00 1.02 0.69
C ARG A 180 -12.71 2.07 -0.36
N ARG A 181 -11.97 3.10 0.03
CA ARG A 181 -11.35 4.05 -0.91
C ARG A 181 -9.85 3.82 -0.95
N ARG A 182 -9.32 3.67 -2.16
CA ARG A 182 -7.91 3.39 -2.45
C ARG A 182 -7.24 4.57 -3.12
N LEU A 183 -6.05 4.91 -2.65
CA LEU A 183 -5.08 5.73 -3.37
C LEU A 183 -4.05 4.80 -4.02
N ARG A 184 -3.84 4.95 -5.32
CA ARG A 184 -2.80 4.21 -6.07
C ARG A 184 -1.93 5.16 -6.86
N PHE A 185 -0.64 4.88 -6.93
CA PHE A 185 0.28 5.56 -7.83
C PHE A 185 0.55 4.67 -9.04
N LYS A 186 0.32 5.15 -10.26
CA LYS A 186 0.55 4.37 -11.48
C LYS A 186 2.01 3.96 -11.69
N ARG A 187 2.97 4.67 -11.08
CA ARG A 187 4.39 4.28 -11.09
C ARG A 187 4.67 3.00 -10.29
N MET A 188 3.81 2.66 -9.33
CA MET A 188 3.90 1.46 -8.47
C MET A 188 2.52 0.79 -8.37
N PRO A 189 1.99 0.29 -9.50
CA PRO A 189 0.57 -0.03 -9.60
C PRO A 189 0.17 -1.30 -8.81
N ASN A 190 1.15 -2.08 -8.34
CA ASN A 190 0.98 -3.24 -7.46
C ASN A 190 0.60 -2.82 -6.04
N LEU A 191 1.03 -1.62 -5.64
CA LEU A 191 0.92 -1.15 -4.27
C LEU A 191 -0.27 -0.22 -4.13
N ILE A 192 -1.16 -0.56 -3.19
CA ILE A 192 -2.13 0.40 -2.68
C ILE A 192 -1.35 1.32 -1.74
N GLN A 193 -1.35 2.62 -1.99
CA GLN A 193 -0.62 3.60 -1.18
C GLN A 193 -1.37 3.97 0.09
N THR A 194 -2.69 4.05 0.01
CA THR A 194 -3.54 4.23 1.19
C THR A 194 -4.88 3.60 0.93
N GLU A 195 -5.44 2.97 1.96
CA GLU A 195 -6.78 2.39 1.91
C GLU A 195 -7.53 2.78 3.17
N VAL A 196 -8.75 3.31 3.01
CA VAL A 196 -9.63 3.68 4.12
C VAL A 196 -10.99 3.04 3.95
N LEU A 197 -11.67 2.75 5.06
CA LEU A 197 -13.06 2.35 5.05
C LEU A 197 -13.90 3.55 4.58
N ILE A 198 -14.92 3.30 3.77
CA ILE A 198 -15.91 4.31 3.40
C ILE A 198 -17.31 3.79 3.71
N VAL A 199 -18.20 4.70 4.09
CA VAL A 199 -19.60 4.41 4.37
C VAL A 199 -20.51 5.29 3.52
N PRO A 200 -21.71 4.82 3.15
CA PRO A 200 -22.69 5.66 2.47
C PRO A 200 -22.99 6.92 3.28
N GLU A 201 -23.05 8.10 2.64
CA GLU A 201 -23.35 9.36 3.32
C GLU A 201 -24.79 9.38 3.88
N THR A 202 -25.71 8.68 3.23
CA THR A 202 -27.07 8.46 3.69
C THR A 202 -27.22 7.09 4.34
N ASP A 203 -28.00 7.02 5.43
CA ASP A 203 -28.23 5.80 6.23
C ASP A 203 -29.16 4.79 5.52
N SER A 204 -28.70 4.35 4.35
CA SER A 204 -29.30 3.34 3.49
C SER A 204 -28.55 2.05 3.77
N GLY A 205 -29.19 1.12 4.48
CA GLY A 205 -28.56 -0.14 4.91
C GLY A 205 -27.69 -0.79 3.83
N LEU A 206 -26.52 -1.30 4.26
CA LEU A 206 -25.38 -1.71 3.42
C LEU A 206 -25.73 -2.70 2.29
N ASN A 207 -26.79 -3.49 2.48
CA ASN A 207 -27.16 -4.58 1.57
C ASN A 207 -27.69 -4.10 0.21
N ASN A 208 -28.23 -2.88 0.11
CA ASN A 208 -28.85 -2.37 -1.13
C ASN A 208 -28.02 -1.29 -1.83
N VAL A 209 -26.84 -0.97 -1.32
CA VAL A 209 -25.99 0.08 -1.87
C VAL A 209 -24.92 -0.54 -2.77
N CYS A 210 -24.70 0.05 -3.94
CA CYS A 210 -23.58 -0.25 -4.82
C CYS A 210 -22.72 1.00 -5.04
N ILE A 211 -21.47 0.78 -5.42
CA ILE A 211 -20.59 1.88 -5.81
C ILE A 211 -21.14 2.56 -7.06
N GLY A 212 -21.21 3.89 -7.02
CA GLY A 212 -21.75 4.73 -8.09
C GLY A 212 -23.19 5.18 -7.85
N ASP A 213 -23.96 4.50 -7.01
CA ASP A 213 -25.37 4.83 -6.74
C ASP A 213 -25.54 5.93 -5.68
N THR A 214 -24.56 6.08 -4.79
CA THR A 214 -24.56 7.09 -3.73
C THR A 214 -23.18 7.66 -3.47
N LYS A 215 -23.13 8.75 -2.71
CA LYS A 215 -21.89 9.35 -2.24
C LYS A 215 -21.40 8.61 -0.99
N PHE A 216 -20.10 8.36 -0.97
CA PHE A 216 -19.42 7.72 0.14
C PHE A 216 -18.49 8.70 0.84
N ILE A 217 -18.48 8.63 2.18
CA ILE A 217 -17.57 9.40 3.04
C ILE A 217 -16.58 8.46 3.74
N PRO A 218 -15.34 8.90 4.00
CA PRO A 218 -14.39 8.13 4.80
C PRO A 218 -14.88 7.89 6.23
N ASP A 219 -14.79 6.65 6.70
CA ASP A 219 -14.87 6.35 8.12
C ASP A 219 -13.46 6.47 8.72
N LEU A 220 -13.25 7.58 9.44
CA LEU A 220 -11.97 7.97 10.01
C LEU A 220 -11.63 7.22 11.30
N GLN A 221 -12.52 6.34 11.77
CA GLN A 221 -12.39 5.63 13.04
C GLN A 221 -11.74 4.26 12.90
N VAL A 222 -11.58 3.75 11.68
CA VAL A 222 -11.11 2.38 11.42
C VAL A 222 -9.91 2.40 10.49
N LEU A 223 -8.88 1.64 10.83
CA LEU A 223 -7.73 1.38 9.94
C LEU A 223 -7.94 0.04 9.24
N VAL A 224 -8.09 0.08 7.92
CA VAL A 224 -8.18 -1.12 7.06
C VAL A 224 -6.93 -1.40 6.27
N HIS A 225 -6.01 -0.42 6.18
CA HIS A 225 -4.73 -0.60 5.50
C HIS A 225 -3.85 -1.58 6.28
N PRO A 226 -3.32 -2.66 5.65
CA PRO A 226 -2.86 -3.86 6.37
C PRO A 226 -1.84 -3.62 7.49
N TYR A 227 -0.89 -2.71 7.28
CA TYR A 227 0.21 -2.48 8.21
C TYR A 227 -0.02 -1.29 9.17
N LEU A 228 -1.02 -0.43 8.95
CA LEU A 228 -1.27 0.73 9.81
C LEU A 228 -1.76 0.32 11.20
N GLY A 229 -2.64 -0.67 11.29
CA GLY A 229 -3.09 -1.21 12.57
C GLY A 229 -1.94 -1.79 13.42
N PRO A 230 -1.10 -2.67 12.85
CA PRO A 230 0.17 -3.10 13.45
C PRO A 230 1.10 -1.96 13.87
N MET A 231 1.26 -0.90 13.04
CA MET A 231 2.06 0.27 13.43
C MET A 231 1.50 0.96 14.67
N VAL A 232 0.19 1.15 14.76
CA VAL A 232 -0.45 1.75 15.94
C VAL A 232 -0.37 0.82 17.16
N ALA A 233 -0.46 -0.50 16.98
CA ALA A 233 -0.31 -1.47 18.05
C ALA A 233 1.05 -1.34 18.78
N SER A 234 2.10 -0.86 18.11
CA SER A 234 3.41 -0.61 18.72
C SER A 234 3.35 0.34 19.93
N LEU A 235 2.36 1.22 20.00
CA LEU A 235 2.15 2.14 21.13
C LEU A 235 1.88 1.40 22.44
N SER A 236 1.46 0.13 22.40
CA SER A 236 1.28 -0.68 23.61
C SER A 236 2.58 -0.82 24.42
N LEU A 237 3.74 -0.77 23.76
CA LEU A 237 5.06 -0.85 24.38
C LEU A 237 5.36 0.34 25.30
N ILE A 238 4.67 1.47 25.11
CA ILE A 238 4.86 2.71 25.88
C ILE A 238 3.54 3.21 26.47
N SER A 239 2.58 2.31 26.67
CA SER A 239 1.25 2.64 27.17
C SER A 239 1.27 3.28 28.56
N ASP A 240 2.09 2.80 29.48
CA ASP A 240 2.25 3.39 30.82
C ASP A 240 2.81 4.82 30.76
N TYR A 241 3.77 5.05 29.86
CA TYR A 241 4.37 6.37 29.65
C TYR A 241 3.35 7.35 29.05
N ILE A 242 2.63 6.95 28.01
CA ILE A 242 1.60 7.77 27.38
C ILE A 242 0.48 8.08 28.37
N ASP A 243 0.01 7.09 29.12
CA ASP A 243 -1.05 7.31 30.11
C ASP A 243 -0.58 8.27 31.22
N GLY A 244 0.66 8.12 31.69
CA GLY A 244 1.29 9.06 32.60
C GLY A 244 1.33 10.51 32.06
N ARG A 245 1.60 10.69 30.77
CA ARG A 245 1.57 12.02 30.12
C ARG A 245 0.15 12.60 30.12
N ILE A 246 -0.84 11.79 29.75
CA ILE A 246 -2.27 12.17 29.71
C ILE A 246 -2.76 12.57 31.10
N ARG A 247 -2.45 11.78 32.15
CA ARG A 247 -2.82 12.09 33.54
C ARG A 247 -2.21 13.40 34.04
N ASN A 248 -1.05 13.79 33.50
CA ASN A 248 -0.39 15.06 33.79
C ASN A 248 -0.89 16.22 32.90
N GLY A 249 -1.98 16.03 32.14
CA GLY A 249 -2.58 17.07 31.30
C GLY A 249 -1.86 17.30 29.96
N PHE A 250 -0.93 16.44 29.57
CA PHE A 250 -0.23 16.54 28.29
C PHE A 250 -0.84 15.61 27.25
N ARG A 251 -1.01 16.11 26.03
CA ARG A 251 -1.32 15.27 24.88
C ARG A 251 -0.06 14.56 24.39
N PRO A 252 -0.15 13.26 24.05
CA PRO A 252 0.96 12.55 23.42
C PRO A 252 1.21 13.10 22.01
N LYS A 253 2.49 13.10 21.58
CA LYS A 253 2.91 13.67 20.30
C LYS A 253 3.43 12.61 19.34
N ALA A 254 2.96 12.64 18.09
CA ALA A 254 3.44 11.77 17.02
C ALA A 254 4.02 12.56 15.84
N LEU A 255 5.13 12.09 15.28
CA LEU A 255 5.66 12.53 14.00
C LEU A 255 5.46 11.42 12.96
N CYS A 256 4.63 11.67 11.96
CA CYS A 256 4.38 10.75 10.86
C CYS A 256 5.15 11.21 9.62
N LEU A 257 6.09 10.38 9.15
CA LEU A 257 6.91 10.62 7.98
C LEU A 257 6.35 9.80 6.81
N GLY A 258 5.78 10.50 5.82
CA GLY A 258 4.87 9.93 4.83
C GLY A 258 3.43 10.10 5.29
N VAL A 259 2.64 10.88 4.54
CA VAL A 259 1.23 11.12 4.87
C VAL A 259 0.32 10.21 4.04
N GLY A 260 0.63 10.04 2.75
CA GLY A 260 -0.26 9.31 1.84
C GLY A 260 -1.66 9.92 1.85
N GLY A 261 -2.70 9.09 2.01
CA GLY A 261 -4.07 9.55 2.21
C GLY A 261 -4.39 10.07 3.62
N GLY A 262 -3.45 10.07 4.56
CA GLY A 262 -3.63 10.67 5.89
C GLY A 262 -4.37 9.81 6.93
N ALA A 263 -4.65 8.54 6.62
CA ALA A 263 -5.39 7.63 7.49
C ALA A 263 -4.75 7.46 8.88
N LEU A 264 -3.42 7.25 8.93
CA LEU A 264 -2.69 7.08 10.18
C LEU A 264 -2.79 8.32 11.08
N LEU A 265 -2.57 9.51 10.51
CA LEU A 265 -2.57 10.77 11.24
C LEU A 265 -3.94 11.04 11.85
N THR A 266 -4.97 10.88 11.03
CA THR A 266 -6.35 11.12 11.41
C THR A 266 -6.80 10.15 12.49
N PHE A 267 -6.45 8.87 12.37
CA PHE A 267 -6.72 7.86 13.39
C PHE A 267 -6.02 8.18 14.72
N LEU A 268 -4.73 8.52 14.71
CA LEU A 268 -3.99 8.87 15.94
C LEU A 268 -4.62 10.06 16.66
N ALA A 269 -5.02 11.09 15.91
CA ALA A 269 -5.64 12.29 16.48
C ALA A 269 -7.04 12.01 17.04
N ILE A 270 -7.92 11.38 16.25
CA ILE A 270 -9.32 11.14 16.62
C ILE A 270 -9.43 10.02 17.67
N GLN A 271 -8.85 8.86 17.38
CA GLN A 271 -9.05 7.65 18.18
C GLN A 271 -8.14 7.57 19.39
N LEU A 272 -6.98 8.24 19.40
CA LEU A 272 -6.01 8.18 20.50
C LEU A 272 -5.64 9.54 21.11
N GLY A 273 -6.17 10.64 20.59
CA GLY A 273 -6.00 11.98 21.17
C GLY A 273 -4.61 12.60 21.00
N PHE A 274 -3.80 12.10 20.05
CA PHE A 274 -2.47 12.61 19.77
C PHE A 274 -2.49 14.00 19.13
N GLU A 275 -1.46 14.79 19.41
CA GLU A 275 -1.02 15.88 18.53
C GLU A 275 -0.09 15.28 17.48
N VAL A 276 -0.43 15.43 16.19
CA VAL A 276 0.23 14.75 15.09
C VAL A 276 0.84 15.75 14.12
N VAL A 277 2.12 15.55 13.82
CA VAL A 277 2.82 16.25 12.74
C VAL A 277 2.99 15.29 11.57
N GLY A 278 2.30 15.56 10.46
CA GLY A 278 2.44 14.84 9.20
C GLY A 278 3.44 15.52 8.27
N VAL A 279 4.36 14.78 7.68
CA VAL A 279 5.33 15.31 6.72
C VAL A 279 5.25 14.53 5.41
N ASP A 280 4.93 15.23 4.33
CA ASP A 280 4.94 14.67 2.97
C ASP A 280 5.69 15.59 2.02
N SER A 281 6.40 15.00 1.07
CA SER A 281 7.14 15.76 0.06
C SER A 281 6.24 16.32 -1.05
N ASP A 282 5.05 15.74 -1.23
CA ASP A 282 4.21 15.99 -2.40
C ASP A 282 2.90 16.70 -2.03
N ASN A 283 2.81 17.96 -2.45
CA ASN A 283 1.62 18.78 -2.23
C ASN A 283 0.36 18.24 -2.95
N GLU A 284 0.51 17.55 -4.08
CA GLU A 284 -0.65 16.96 -4.77
C GLU A 284 -1.19 15.74 -4.04
N VAL A 285 -0.31 14.93 -3.43
CA VAL A 285 -0.73 13.82 -2.54
C VAL A 285 -1.53 14.38 -1.36
N LEU A 286 -1.06 15.48 -0.75
CA LEU A 286 -1.77 16.13 0.36
C LEU A 286 -3.12 16.72 -0.05
N LYS A 287 -3.24 17.30 -1.26
CA LYS A 287 -4.54 17.72 -1.79
C LYS A 287 -5.49 16.54 -1.98
N VAL A 288 -4.99 15.41 -2.47
CA VAL A 288 -5.78 14.18 -2.62
C VAL A 288 -6.25 13.68 -1.26
N ALA A 289 -5.36 13.63 -0.27
CA ALA A 289 -5.70 13.23 1.09
C ALA A 289 -6.82 14.11 1.67
N LYS A 290 -6.72 15.43 1.52
CA LYS A 290 -7.74 16.38 2.01
C LYS A 290 -9.07 16.22 1.29
N ASN A 291 -9.06 16.13 -0.04
CA ASN A 291 -10.28 16.13 -0.83
C ASN A 291 -11.03 14.79 -0.81
N TYR A 292 -10.34 13.66 -0.60
CA TYR A 292 -10.92 12.33 -0.80
C TYR A 292 -10.78 11.39 0.39
N PHE A 293 -9.85 11.63 1.32
CA PHE A 293 -9.57 10.72 2.44
C PHE A 293 -9.90 11.32 3.81
N GLY A 294 -10.47 12.54 3.85
CA GLY A 294 -10.91 13.18 5.08
C GLY A 294 -9.78 13.71 5.95
N LEU A 295 -8.60 13.93 5.37
CA LEU A 295 -7.51 14.62 6.07
C LEU A 295 -7.87 16.10 6.24
N GLU A 296 -7.86 16.60 7.47
CA GLU A 296 -8.11 18.01 7.76
C GLU A 296 -6.98 18.62 8.57
N ASP A 297 -6.64 19.88 8.28
CA ASP A 297 -5.83 20.67 9.20
C ASP A 297 -6.69 20.98 10.43
N SER A 298 -6.19 20.66 11.62
CA SER A 298 -6.90 20.92 12.88
C SER A 298 -5.91 21.41 13.95
N GLU A 299 -6.41 21.75 15.13
CA GLU A 299 -5.54 22.04 16.26
C GLU A 299 -4.66 20.85 16.68
N PHE A 300 -5.03 19.62 16.28
CA PHE A 300 -4.31 18.39 16.63
C PHE A 300 -3.54 17.77 15.47
N ILE A 301 -3.77 18.19 14.22
CA ILE A 301 -3.07 17.67 13.05
C ILE A 301 -2.42 18.83 12.30
N ARG A 302 -1.10 18.78 12.21
CA ARG A 302 -0.30 19.74 11.45
C ARG A 302 0.38 19.06 10.27
N ILE A 303 0.09 19.53 9.06
CA ILE A 303 0.68 19.03 7.83
C ILE A 303 1.83 19.93 7.36
N ILE A 304 2.97 19.31 7.04
CA ILE A 304 4.17 19.98 6.54
C ILE A 304 4.52 19.43 5.16
N VAL A 305 4.61 20.31 4.18
CA VAL A 305 5.14 19.98 2.85
C VAL A 305 6.66 20.05 2.91
N ALA A 306 7.33 18.90 3.08
CA ALA A 306 8.78 18.81 3.12
C ALA A 306 9.27 17.38 2.85
N ASP A 307 10.54 17.29 2.47
CA ASP A 307 11.30 16.05 2.52
C ASP A 307 11.41 15.57 3.98
N ALA A 308 10.88 14.38 4.26
CA ALA A 308 10.79 13.81 5.60
C ALA A 308 12.15 13.67 6.30
N VAL A 309 13.16 13.19 5.58
CA VAL A 309 14.51 12.99 6.11
C VAL A 309 15.16 14.33 6.45
N LYS A 310 15.06 15.33 5.56
CA LYS A 310 15.60 16.68 5.79
C LYS A 310 14.88 17.37 6.94
N TYR A 311 13.55 17.26 7.01
CA TYR A 311 12.75 17.84 8.07
C TYR A 311 13.12 17.25 9.44
N MET A 312 13.24 15.92 9.54
CA MET A 312 13.65 15.26 10.77
C MET A 312 15.05 15.67 11.24
N LYS A 313 16.02 15.78 10.32
CA LYS A 313 17.36 16.30 10.65
C LYS A 313 17.31 17.73 11.17
N LYS A 314 16.52 18.61 10.53
CA LYS A 314 16.31 19.99 10.97
C LYS A 314 15.73 20.07 12.38
N LEU A 315 14.78 19.20 12.72
CA LEU A 315 14.26 19.08 14.08
C LEU A 315 15.34 18.66 15.08
N ALA A 316 16.13 17.64 14.75
CA ALA A 316 17.21 17.16 15.61
C ALA A 316 18.29 18.22 15.86
N ASP A 317 18.64 19.02 14.85
CA ASP A 317 19.64 20.08 15.00
C ASP A 317 19.15 21.28 15.82
N ARG A 318 17.87 21.64 15.69
CA ARG A 318 17.22 22.64 16.55
C ARG A 318 17.21 22.21 18.01
N GLY A 319 16.91 20.95 18.29
CA GLY A 319 16.94 20.40 19.64
C GLY A 319 18.32 20.55 20.31
N LYS A 320 19.41 20.35 19.56
CA LYS A 320 20.78 20.53 20.07
C LYS A 320 21.12 21.99 20.41
N GLN A 321 20.57 22.95 19.67
CA GLN A 321 20.84 24.37 19.88
C GLN A 321 20.12 24.88 21.15
N CYS A 322 18.86 24.49 21.36
CA CYS A 322 18.12 24.83 22.58
C CYS A 322 18.73 24.23 23.86
N SER A 323 19.38 23.06 23.78
CA SER A 323 20.09 22.48 24.92
C SER A 323 21.39 23.22 25.28
N LYS A 324 21.93 24.06 24.39
CA LYS A 324 23.18 24.81 24.59
C LYS A 324 22.95 26.26 25.00
N SER A 325 21.77 26.83 24.76
CA SER A 325 21.46 28.24 25.02
C SER A 325 20.91 28.53 26.43
N SER A 326 20.91 27.56 27.36
CA SER A 326 20.55 27.82 28.77
C SER A 326 21.65 28.53 29.59
N PHE A 327 22.74 28.96 28.94
CA PHE A 327 23.77 29.84 29.48
C PHE A 327 24.17 30.85 28.41
N ASN A 328 23.40 31.92 28.23
CA ASN A 328 23.85 33.28 27.90
C ASN A 328 22.65 34.12 27.46
N ASP A 329 22.29 35.10 28.29
CA ASP A 329 21.44 36.23 27.90
C ASP A 329 22.18 37.10 26.87
N SER A 330 21.62 37.28 25.68
CA SER A 330 21.92 38.40 24.78
C SER A 330 20.77 38.61 23.79
N GLU A 331 20.32 39.86 23.71
CA GLU A 331 19.20 40.44 22.96
C GLU A 331 19.17 40.21 21.42
N PRO A 332 18.02 40.50 20.76
CA PRO A 332 17.67 39.99 19.44
C PRO A 332 18.05 40.95 18.31
N ASP A 333 18.63 40.42 17.24
CA ASP A 333 18.78 41.16 15.99
C ASP A 333 17.77 40.61 14.96
N GLY A 334 16.89 41.50 14.52
CA GLY A 334 15.71 41.17 13.72
C GLY A 334 16.02 41.07 12.23
N PHE A 335 15.38 40.11 11.55
CA PHE A 335 14.97 40.20 10.14
C PHE A 335 13.99 39.04 9.81
N GLY A 336 12.78 39.36 9.33
CA GLY A 336 11.99 38.45 8.47
C GLY A 336 10.72 37.81 9.04
N HIS A 337 9.64 38.59 9.10
CA HIS A 337 8.21 38.24 9.00
C HIS A 337 7.80 36.74 8.81
N MET A 338 7.47 36.09 9.94
CA MET A 338 6.34 35.19 10.26
C MET A 338 5.73 34.24 9.20
N VAL A 339 5.80 32.93 9.46
CA VAL A 339 4.67 31.97 9.31
C VAL A 339 4.73 30.91 10.44
N ASN A 340 3.71 30.93 11.31
CA ASN A 340 3.14 29.91 12.22
C ASN A 340 3.87 28.55 12.42
N GLY A 341 5.15 28.54 12.77
CA GLY A 341 5.91 27.29 12.90
C GLY A 341 6.74 27.09 14.15
N GLU A 342 6.83 28.09 15.03
CA GLU A 342 7.78 28.07 16.14
C GLU A 342 7.33 27.20 17.32
N GLU A 343 6.02 27.06 17.58
CA GLU A 343 5.54 26.45 18.82
C GLU A 343 5.66 24.91 18.88
N VAL A 344 5.63 24.23 17.72
CA VAL A 344 5.73 22.76 17.64
C VAL A 344 7.15 22.26 17.96
N THR A 345 8.14 23.14 18.02
CA THR A 345 9.56 22.75 18.00
C THR A 345 10.26 22.69 19.35
N ARG A 346 9.56 22.93 20.46
CA ARG A 346 10.16 22.83 21.81
C ARG A 346 10.15 21.43 22.41
N HIS A 347 9.26 20.54 21.96
CA HIS A 347 9.05 19.25 22.61
C HIS A 347 9.32 18.07 21.67
N LYS A 348 9.95 17.04 22.22
CA LYS A 348 10.23 15.75 21.57
C LYS A 348 8.93 14.97 21.32
N PHE A 349 8.99 13.98 20.45
CA PHE A 349 7.86 13.13 20.09
C PHE A 349 7.84 11.85 20.92
N ASP A 350 6.65 11.40 21.30
CA ASP A 350 6.43 10.13 22.01
C ASP A 350 6.43 8.95 21.02
N ALA A 351 6.04 9.21 19.77
CA ALA A 351 6.17 8.26 18.67
C ALA A 351 6.68 8.94 17.39
N VAL A 352 7.58 8.28 16.67
CA VAL A 352 7.91 8.59 15.28
C VAL A 352 7.48 7.40 14.44
N MET A 353 6.58 7.63 13.49
CA MET A 353 6.03 6.60 12.62
C MET A 353 6.46 6.87 11.19
N VAL A 354 7.07 5.87 10.55
CA VAL A 354 7.70 6.02 9.23
C VAL A 354 7.00 5.09 8.25
N ASP A 355 6.35 5.71 7.27
CA ASP A 355 5.71 5.05 6.15
C ASP A 355 6.20 5.71 4.85
N LEU A 356 7.46 5.43 4.53
CA LEU A 356 8.13 5.98 3.36
C LEU A 356 8.41 4.84 2.37
N ASP A 357 8.01 5.02 1.13
CA ASP A 357 8.35 4.10 0.04
C ASP A 357 9.59 4.59 -0.71
N SER A 358 10.37 3.66 -1.28
CA SER A 358 11.41 4.04 -2.24
C SER A 358 10.81 4.79 -3.44
N SER A 359 11.41 5.93 -3.78
CA SER A 359 11.03 6.71 -4.96
C SER A 359 11.61 6.15 -6.26
N ASP A 360 12.65 5.29 -6.21
CA ASP A 360 13.34 4.78 -7.39
C ASP A 360 12.77 3.43 -7.85
N ILE A 361 12.22 3.42 -9.07
CA ILE A 361 11.67 2.21 -9.71
C ILE A 361 12.74 1.12 -9.86
N ARG A 362 14.03 1.49 -9.94
CA ARG A 362 15.15 0.53 -10.07
C ARG A 362 15.48 -0.21 -8.77
N ASP A 363 15.13 0.36 -7.61
CA ASP A 363 15.46 -0.19 -6.30
C ASP A 363 14.47 -1.27 -5.85
N GLY A 364 13.45 -1.57 -6.67
CA GLY A 364 12.35 -2.47 -6.31
C GLY A 364 11.42 -1.86 -5.26
N ILE A 365 10.34 -2.59 -4.92
CA ILE A 365 9.44 -2.20 -3.83
C ILE A 365 10.21 -2.46 -2.52
N SER A 366 10.72 -1.40 -1.91
CA SER A 366 11.36 -1.44 -0.59
C SER A 366 10.89 -0.27 0.26
N SER A 367 10.78 -0.55 1.56
CA SER A 367 10.41 0.43 2.57
C SER A 367 11.21 0.11 3.84
N PRO A 368 11.80 1.11 4.52
CA PRO A 368 11.94 2.51 4.09
C PRO A 368 13.02 2.68 3.00
N PRO A 369 13.16 3.85 2.37
CA PRO A 369 14.24 4.15 1.44
C PRO A 369 15.63 3.95 2.07
N LEU A 370 16.62 3.55 1.28
CA LEU A 370 18.02 3.37 1.72
C LEU A 370 18.61 4.61 2.42
N GLU A 371 18.16 5.80 2.04
CA GLU A 371 18.58 7.03 2.69
C GLU A 371 18.12 7.14 4.15
N PHE A 372 16.98 6.54 4.50
CA PHE A 372 16.42 6.59 5.85
C PHE A 372 17.24 5.77 6.84
N VAL A 373 17.78 4.63 6.40
CA VAL A 373 18.57 3.73 7.25
C VAL A 373 20.02 4.20 7.43
N ARG A 374 20.40 5.36 6.88
CA ARG A 374 21.72 5.95 7.10
C ARG A 374 21.92 6.32 8.57
N LYS A 375 23.10 6.05 9.11
CA LYS A 375 23.49 6.33 10.51
C LYS A 375 23.06 7.70 11.03
N GLN A 376 23.29 8.75 10.25
CA GLN A 376 22.95 10.13 10.64
C GLN A 376 21.44 10.35 10.75
N VAL A 377 20.65 9.65 9.94
CA VAL A 377 19.18 9.74 9.94
C VAL A 377 18.61 8.98 11.13
N LEU A 378 19.11 7.78 11.42
CA LEU A 378 18.74 7.03 12.63
C LEU A 378 19.10 7.79 13.91
N LEU A 379 20.26 8.46 13.94
CA LEU A 379 20.64 9.34 15.04
C LEU A 379 19.66 10.52 15.17
N ALA A 380 19.27 11.15 14.05
CA ALA A 380 18.28 12.22 14.06
C ALA A 380 16.93 11.73 14.60
N ALA A 381 16.47 10.55 14.15
CA ALA A 381 15.24 9.91 14.64
C ALA A 381 15.27 9.69 16.16
N LYS A 382 16.39 9.17 16.69
CA LYS A 382 16.58 9.03 18.13
C LYS A 382 16.55 10.38 18.87
N LEU A 383 17.14 11.43 18.30
CA LEU A 383 17.24 12.74 18.94
C LEU A 383 15.90 13.48 19.02
N VAL A 384 14.99 13.26 18.06
CA VAL A 384 13.65 13.87 18.07
C VAL A 384 12.68 13.13 18.99
N LEU A 385 13.00 11.90 19.40
CA LEU A 385 12.19 11.11 20.33
C LEU A 385 12.37 11.53 21.79
N SER A 386 11.30 11.38 22.57
CA SER A 386 11.31 11.47 24.02
C SER A 386 12.10 10.31 24.64
N GLU A 387 12.41 10.41 25.93
CA GLU A 387 13.23 9.41 26.63
C GLU A 387 12.67 7.99 26.49
N PHE A 388 11.35 7.86 26.59
CA PHE A 388 10.63 6.59 26.46
C PHE A 388 9.96 6.43 25.10
N GLY A 389 10.23 7.30 24.13
CA GLY A 389 9.56 7.28 22.84
C GLY A 389 9.95 6.07 21.98
N ILE A 390 9.10 5.78 20.98
CA ILE A 390 9.33 4.69 20.00
C ILE A 390 9.45 5.21 18.57
N LEU A 391 10.28 4.52 17.80
CA LEU A 391 10.31 4.61 16.34
C LEU A 391 9.63 3.36 15.77
N ALA A 392 8.53 3.51 15.04
CA ALA A 392 7.84 2.41 14.36
C ALA A 392 7.91 2.60 12.84
N ILE A 393 8.34 1.58 12.12
CA ILE A 393 8.64 1.67 10.68
C ILE A 393 8.00 0.50 9.96
N ASN A 394 7.29 0.81 8.88
CA ASN A 394 6.89 -0.18 7.89
C ASN A 394 8.12 -0.65 7.11
N VAL A 395 8.40 -1.96 7.11
CA VAL A 395 9.53 -2.54 6.40
C VAL A 395 9.04 -3.53 5.36
N ILE A 396 9.42 -3.27 4.10
CA ILE A 396 9.32 -4.22 2.98
C ILE A 396 10.75 -4.53 2.56
N SER A 397 11.18 -5.76 2.84
CA SER A 397 12.56 -6.18 2.59
C SER A 397 12.67 -7.01 1.30
N PRO A 398 13.54 -6.63 0.34
CA PRO A 398 13.76 -7.41 -0.88
C PRO A 398 14.55 -8.71 -0.63
N SER A 399 15.21 -8.85 0.52
CA SER A 399 15.98 -10.05 0.87
C SER A 399 16.22 -10.18 2.38
N GLN A 400 16.54 -11.39 2.86
CA GLN A 400 16.92 -11.59 4.26
C GLN A 400 18.17 -10.77 4.65
N SER A 401 19.17 -10.68 3.77
CA SER A 401 20.40 -9.92 4.05
C SER A 401 20.16 -8.42 4.17
N PHE A 402 19.23 -7.87 3.38
CA PHE A 402 18.81 -6.47 3.54
C PHE A 402 18.18 -6.23 4.92
N TYR A 403 17.28 -7.12 5.33
CA TYR A 403 16.63 -7.05 6.63
C TYR A 403 17.65 -7.15 7.79
N ASP A 404 18.56 -8.12 7.75
CA ASP A 404 19.60 -8.30 8.77
C ASP A 404 20.51 -7.06 8.88
N ASN A 405 20.82 -6.41 7.75
CA ASN A 405 21.59 -5.17 7.74
C ASN A 405 20.84 -4.01 8.43
N ILE A 406 19.53 -3.89 8.21
CA ILE A 406 18.70 -2.90 8.93
C ILE A 406 18.75 -3.18 10.43
N LEU A 407 18.53 -4.42 10.88
CA LEU A 407 18.57 -4.76 12.30
C LEU A 407 19.92 -4.42 12.95
N ASN A 408 21.02 -4.80 12.30
CA ASN A 408 22.38 -4.49 12.77
C ASN A 408 22.67 -2.99 12.87
N LEU A 409 22.03 -2.16 12.04
CA LEU A 409 22.15 -0.71 12.14
C LEU A 409 21.32 -0.17 13.30
N PHE A 410 20.08 -0.62 13.44
CA PHE A 410 19.16 -0.16 14.49
C PHE A 410 19.67 -0.50 15.89
N GLN A 411 20.21 -1.70 16.10
CA GLN A 411 20.81 -2.13 17.38
C GLN A 411 21.99 -1.25 17.83
N LYS A 412 22.63 -0.50 16.92
CA LYS A 412 23.72 0.44 17.27
C LYS A 412 23.21 1.76 17.85
N PHE A 413 21.95 2.12 17.58
CA PHE A 413 21.38 3.41 17.96
C PHE A 413 20.27 3.28 19.00
N PHE A 414 19.47 2.23 18.96
CA PHE A 414 18.32 2.04 19.85
C PHE A 414 18.60 0.99 20.93
N HIS A 415 17.84 1.04 22.02
CA HIS A 415 18.04 0.16 23.16
C HIS A 415 17.51 -1.24 22.86
N ASP A 416 16.20 -1.36 22.62
CA ASP A 416 15.55 -2.61 22.26
C ASP A 416 14.88 -2.50 20.90
N LEU A 417 14.83 -3.65 20.20
CA LEU A 417 14.09 -3.80 18.96
C LEU A 417 12.96 -4.81 19.14
N TYR A 418 11.85 -4.52 18.48
CA TYR A 418 10.69 -5.40 18.41
C TYR A 418 10.20 -5.48 16.96
N LYS A 419 9.48 -6.55 16.68
CA LYS A 419 8.89 -6.85 15.38
C LYS A 419 7.41 -7.19 15.55
N ILE A 420 6.60 -6.73 14.61
CA ILE A 420 5.28 -7.30 14.31
C ILE A 420 5.32 -7.84 12.88
N ASP A 421 4.90 -9.09 12.71
CA ASP A 421 4.63 -9.67 11.39
C ASP A 421 3.19 -9.32 10.99
N VAL A 422 3.01 -8.63 9.87
CA VAL A 422 1.68 -8.22 9.39
C VAL A 422 0.90 -9.43 8.86
N GLY A 423 1.58 -10.54 8.54
CA GLY A 423 0.96 -11.77 8.06
C GLY A 423 0.58 -11.75 6.58
N ASN A 424 0.90 -10.68 5.84
CA ASN A 424 0.67 -10.59 4.39
C ASN A 424 1.87 -11.09 3.55
N GLY A 425 2.94 -11.56 4.19
CA GLY A 425 4.14 -12.08 3.53
C GLY A 425 5.11 -11.01 3.01
N GLU A 426 4.78 -9.73 3.16
CA GLU A 426 5.58 -8.62 2.61
C GLU A 426 5.99 -7.61 3.70
N ASN A 427 5.04 -7.16 4.53
CA ASN A 427 5.25 -6.09 5.50
C ASN A 427 5.58 -6.64 6.89
N PHE A 428 6.54 -6.00 7.55
CA PHE A 428 6.80 -6.14 8.97
C PHE A 428 6.92 -4.77 9.59
N ILE A 429 6.46 -4.62 10.83
CA ILE A 429 6.70 -3.38 11.59
C ILE A 429 7.94 -3.59 12.45
N LEU A 430 9.00 -2.84 12.14
CA LEU A 430 10.18 -2.75 13.00
C LEU A 430 9.97 -1.62 14.00
N ILE A 431 10.08 -1.94 15.28
CA ILE A 431 9.89 -0.99 16.37
C ILE A 431 11.19 -0.88 17.15
N ALA A 432 11.63 0.34 17.42
CA ALA A 432 12.86 0.62 18.15
C ALA A 432 12.61 1.57 19.32
N THR A 433 13.12 1.21 20.50
CA THR A 433 12.92 1.99 21.73
C THR A 433 14.17 2.80 22.09
N VAL A 434 13.98 3.98 22.67
CA VAL A 434 15.10 4.83 23.12
C VAL A 434 15.71 4.33 24.43
N SER A 435 14.89 3.79 25.33
CA SER A 435 15.24 3.29 26.65
C SER A 435 14.68 1.88 26.89
N PRO A 436 15.09 1.17 27.96
CA PRO A 436 14.42 -0.04 28.39
C PRO A 436 12.94 0.24 28.67
N GLN A 437 12.07 -0.68 28.24
CA GLN A 437 10.65 -0.59 28.57
C GLN A 437 10.40 -1.15 29.97
N VAL A 438 9.80 -0.33 30.83
CA VAL A 438 9.35 -0.75 32.16
C VAL A 438 7.93 -1.27 32.01
N PHE A 439 7.78 -2.57 31.78
CA PHE A 439 6.46 -3.19 31.83
C PHE A 439 6.05 -3.31 33.30
N SER A 440 5.03 -2.58 33.71
CA SER A 440 4.37 -2.89 34.98
C SER A 440 3.66 -4.23 34.80
N VAL A 441 4.20 -5.29 35.41
CA VAL A 441 3.60 -6.63 35.38
C VAL A 441 2.23 -6.54 36.06
N GLY A 442 1.16 -6.46 35.27
CA GLY A 442 -0.19 -6.79 35.74
C GLY A 442 -1.22 -5.68 35.87
N ASP A 443 -1.02 -4.46 35.37
CA ASP A 443 -2.08 -3.45 35.48
C ASP A 443 -3.11 -3.56 34.34
N CYS A 444 -4.17 -4.37 34.59
CA CYS A 444 -5.44 -4.36 33.85
C CYS A 444 -6.17 -3.00 33.89
N SER A 445 -5.54 -1.95 34.41
CA SER A 445 -6.12 -0.66 34.75
C SER A 445 -5.62 0.50 33.86
N ASN A 446 -4.60 0.32 33.01
CA ASN A 446 -4.07 1.40 32.16
C ASN A 446 -5.14 1.90 31.16
N PRO A 447 -5.70 3.11 31.34
CA PRO A 447 -6.78 3.63 30.50
C PRO A 447 -6.39 3.79 29.03
N PHE A 448 -5.17 4.24 28.75
CA PHE A 448 -4.67 4.33 27.38
C PHE A 448 -4.59 2.96 26.69
N LEU A 449 -4.06 1.93 27.36
CA LEU A 449 -3.98 0.58 26.81
C LEU A 449 -5.37 0.00 26.55
N LEU A 450 -6.32 0.21 27.47
CA LEU A 450 -7.72 -0.20 27.27
C LEU A 450 -8.34 0.48 26.05
N ARG A 451 -8.11 1.78 25.87
CA ARG A 451 -8.54 2.53 24.68
C ARG A 451 -7.88 2.02 23.41
N LEU A 452 -6.58 1.74 23.43
CA LEU A 452 -5.86 1.18 22.29
C LEU A 452 -6.44 -0.18 21.87
N LYS A 453 -6.72 -1.06 22.85
CA LYS A 453 -7.34 -2.37 22.64
C LYS A 453 -8.77 -2.30 22.12
N SER A 454 -9.50 -1.20 22.37
CA SER A 454 -10.86 -1.04 21.83
C SER A 454 -10.89 -0.58 20.38
N VAL A 455 -9.79 -0.01 19.85
CA VAL A 455 -9.76 0.56 18.49
C VAL A 455 -8.83 -0.19 17.52
N ILE A 456 -7.97 -1.08 18.02
CA ILE A 456 -7.08 -1.94 17.22
C ILE A 456 -7.20 -3.39 17.71
N PRO A 457 -7.22 -4.40 16.82
CA PRO A 457 -7.24 -5.81 17.21
C PRO A 457 -6.13 -6.19 18.19
N GLU A 458 -6.49 -6.83 19.32
CA GLU A 458 -5.52 -7.30 20.32
C GLU A 458 -4.52 -8.32 19.75
N THR A 459 -4.87 -9.00 18.67
CA THR A 459 -3.98 -9.93 17.96
C THR A 459 -2.69 -9.24 17.51
N TYR A 460 -2.76 -7.98 17.06
CA TYR A 460 -1.56 -7.22 16.69
C TYR A 460 -0.68 -6.90 17.90
N ILE A 461 -1.27 -6.50 19.02
CA ILE A 461 -0.52 -6.24 20.27
C ILE A 461 0.17 -7.52 20.77
N ASN A 462 -0.57 -8.64 20.77
CA ASN A 462 -0.06 -9.94 21.23
C ASN A 462 1.01 -10.55 20.29
N SER A 463 1.07 -10.07 19.05
CA SER A 463 2.05 -10.49 18.04
C SER A 463 3.41 -9.78 18.17
N ILE A 464 3.52 -8.76 19.02
CA ILE A 464 4.79 -8.05 19.24
C ILE A 464 5.83 -9.04 19.81
N ARG A 465 6.99 -9.10 19.17
CA ARG A 465 8.13 -9.94 19.59
C ARG A 465 9.38 -9.08 19.71
N LYS A 466 10.10 -9.21 20.82
CA LYS A 466 11.44 -8.64 20.96
C LYS A 466 12.41 -9.44 20.08
N ILE A 467 13.35 -8.75 19.41
CA ILE A 467 14.30 -9.36 18.47
C ILE A 467 15.75 -8.99 18.77
#